data_AF-A0AAT9HT64-F1
#
_entry.id   AF-A0AAT9HT64-F1
#
_cell.length_a   1.000
_cell.length_b   1.000
_cell.length_c   1.000
_cell.angle_alpha   90.00
_cell.angle_beta   90.00
_cell.angle_gamma   90.00
#
_symmetry.space_group_name_H-M   'P 1'
#
loop_
_entity.id
_entity.type
_entity.pdbx_description
1 polymer ?
#
loop_
_entity_poly.entity_id
_entity_poly.type
_entity_poly.pdbx_seq_one_letter_code
_entity_poly.pdbx_strand_id
1 'polypeptide(L)'
;MTSRKAEEKPAKPLGGSVSFAPGVGGPRDYSMPEPSDDDLDETDEGHFVPPEPPPLPDTDITSRFAWLGVLGGPLLLLLAILLGWEMSWWLTTLCIGGFLGGFVTLVMRMRTDDEDDEDPGRGAVV
;
A
#
# COMPACT_ATOMS: atom_id res chain seq x y z
N MET A 1 47.35 -11.09 25.02
CA MET A 1 47.16 -9.63 25.07
C MET A 1 45.74 -9.35 24.60
N THR A 2 44.84 -9.11 25.55
CA THR A 2 43.43 -8.77 25.35
C THR A 2 43.30 -7.30 24.96
N SER A 3 42.54 -6.97 23.92
CA SER A 3 41.85 -5.68 23.84
C SER A 3 40.65 -5.74 22.90
N ARG A 4 39.58 -5.06 23.31
CA ARG A 4 38.16 -5.29 22.98
C ARG A 4 37.78 -4.88 21.55
N LYS A 5 37.00 -5.73 20.88
CA LYS A 5 36.12 -5.35 19.78
C LYS A 5 35.09 -4.36 20.34
N ALA A 6 35.24 -3.07 20.00
CA ALA A 6 34.27 -2.06 20.37
C ALA A 6 33.04 -2.24 19.47
N GLU A 7 31.97 -2.72 20.08
CA GLU A 7 30.62 -2.80 19.53
C GLU A 7 30.10 -1.36 19.38
N GLU A 8 30.16 -0.79 18.17
CA GLU A 8 29.60 0.54 17.90
C GLU A 8 28.10 0.40 17.67
N LYS A 9 27.36 0.64 18.76
CA LYS A 9 25.89 0.59 18.79
C LYS A 9 25.32 1.62 17.80
N PRO A 10 24.23 1.30 17.08
CA PRO A 10 23.62 2.25 16.17
C PRO A 10 23.23 3.52 16.95
N ALA A 11 23.72 4.67 16.50
CA ALA A 11 23.44 5.95 17.12
C ALA A 11 21.92 6.17 17.11
N LYS A 12 21.34 6.20 18.30
CA LYS A 12 19.91 6.44 18.50
C LYS A 12 19.52 7.76 17.79
N PRO A 13 18.47 7.79 16.97
CA PRO A 13 18.11 9.00 16.24
C PRO A 13 17.90 10.12 17.25
N LEU A 14 18.74 11.15 17.14
CA LEU A 14 18.60 12.33 17.95
C LEU A 14 17.30 12.99 17.53
N GLY A 15 16.36 13.15 18.47
CA GLY A 15 15.07 13.78 18.22
C GLY A 15 15.25 15.11 17.46
N GLY A 16 14.29 15.47 16.62
CA GLY A 16 14.38 16.40 15.48
C GLY A 16 14.79 17.87 15.74
N SER A 17 15.60 18.16 16.74
CA SER A 17 16.08 19.48 17.12
C SER A 17 17.58 19.46 17.49
N VAL A 18 18.41 18.75 16.74
CA VAL A 18 19.88 18.89 16.84
C VAL A 18 20.36 19.81 15.73
N SER A 19 20.83 20.99 16.12
CA SER A 19 21.49 21.94 15.22
C SER A 19 23.00 21.69 15.29
N PHE A 20 23.61 21.32 14.17
CA PHE A 20 25.04 21.06 14.08
C PHE A 20 25.78 22.40 13.90
N ALA A 21 26.91 22.56 14.60
CA ALA A 21 27.75 23.75 14.45
C ALA A 21 28.27 23.86 13.01
N PRO A 22 28.32 25.07 12.42
CA PRO A 22 28.86 25.25 11.07
C PRO A 22 30.32 24.76 11.04
N GLY A 23 30.58 23.70 10.28
CA GLY A 23 31.89 23.05 10.14
C GLY A 23 31.97 21.61 10.63
N VAL A 24 30.98 21.12 11.40
CA VAL A 24 30.79 19.68 11.65
C VAL A 24 29.78 19.19 10.63
N GLY A 25 30.22 18.29 9.75
CA GLY A 25 29.39 17.78 8.66
C GLY A 25 28.00 17.37 9.16
N GLY A 26 26.97 17.91 8.52
CA GLY A 26 25.57 17.67 8.85
C GLY A 26 25.12 16.28 8.40
N PRO A 27 23.87 15.88 8.72
CA PRO A 27 23.32 14.57 8.39
C PRO A 27 23.28 14.21 6.89
N ARG A 28 23.72 15.10 6.01
CA ARG A 28 23.79 14.92 4.56
C ARG A 28 25.21 14.81 4.01
N ASP A 29 26.22 14.92 4.86
CA ASP A 29 27.63 14.89 4.44
C ASP A 29 28.19 13.46 4.41
N TYR A 30 27.41 12.55 3.83
CA TYR A 30 27.90 11.20 3.54
C TYR A 30 28.57 11.20 2.16
N SER A 31 29.78 10.65 2.07
CA SER A 31 30.35 10.27 0.80
C SER A 31 29.80 8.89 0.42
N MET A 32 29.18 8.78 -0.76
CA MET A 32 28.94 7.46 -1.34
C MET A 32 30.31 6.79 -1.57
N PRO A 33 30.48 5.51 -1.21
CA PRO A 33 31.62 4.73 -1.70
C PRO A 33 31.63 4.78 -3.22
N GLU A 34 32.80 5.07 -3.82
CA GLU A 34 32.98 4.92 -5.27
C GLU A 34 32.73 3.43 -5.59
N PRO A 35 31.84 3.10 -6.54
CA PRO A 35 31.64 1.71 -6.95
C PRO A 35 32.99 1.13 -7.36
N SER A 36 33.32 -0.05 -6.84
CA SER A 36 34.59 -0.68 -7.22
C SER A 36 34.47 -1.17 -8.67
N ASP A 37 35.53 -1.09 -9.47
CA ASP A 37 35.49 -1.57 -10.87
C ASP A 37 35.18 -3.08 -10.96
N ASP A 38 35.28 -3.83 -9.84
CA ASP A 38 34.81 -5.21 -9.70
C ASP A 38 33.27 -5.33 -9.65
N ASP A 39 32.55 -4.27 -9.31
CA ASP A 39 31.06 -4.18 -9.31
C ASP A 39 30.50 -3.70 -10.67
N LEU A 40 31.37 -3.44 -11.65
CA LEU A 40 31.01 -2.95 -13.00
C LEU A 40 31.16 -4.04 -14.07
N ASP A 41 31.26 -5.31 -13.68
CA ASP A 41 31.09 -6.44 -14.59
C ASP A 41 29.63 -6.47 -15.09
N GLU A 42 29.36 -5.70 -16.15
CA GLU A 42 28.11 -5.70 -16.92
C GLU A 42 27.80 -7.07 -17.56
N THR A 43 28.68 -8.06 -17.44
CA THR A 43 28.59 -9.34 -18.16
C THR A 43 28.12 -10.54 -17.32
N ASP A 44 28.01 -10.40 -15.99
CA ASP A 44 27.46 -11.46 -15.10
C ASP A 44 26.16 -11.07 -14.36
N GLU A 45 25.70 -9.82 -14.50
CA GLU A 45 24.45 -9.36 -13.87
C GLU A 45 23.24 -9.65 -14.77
N GLY A 46 22.72 -10.88 -14.66
CA GLY A 46 21.53 -11.35 -15.36
C GLY A 46 20.38 -10.33 -15.31
N HIS A 47 20.13 -9.65 -16.43
CA HIS A 47 19.05 -8.70 -16.58
C HIS A 47 17.72 -9.34 -16.18
N PHE A 48 17.08 -8.77 -15.15
CA PHE A 48 15.74 -9.20 -14.75
C PHE A 48 14.76 -8.86 -15.87
N VAL A 49 14.39 -9.87 -16.64
CA VAL A 49 13.20 -9.81 -17.51
C VAL A 49 12.03 -10.24 -16.63
N PRO A 50 11.14 -9.31 -16.22
CA PRO A 50 9.95 -9.70 -15.51
C PRO A 50 9.20 -10.71 -16.38
N PRO A 51 8.90 -11.92 -15.87
CA PRO A 51 8.08 -12.87 -16.62
C PRO A 51 6.75 -12.20 -16.95
N GLU A 52 6.18 -12.51 -18.12
CA GLU A 52 4.89 -11.95 -18.50
C GLU A 52 3.87 -12.20 -17.38
N PRO A 53 3.16 -11.15 -16.92
CA PRO A 53 2.28 -11.28 -15.77
C PRO A 53 1.21 -12.32 -16.11
N PRO A 54 0.92 -13.27 -15.19
CA PRO A 54 -0.15 -14.23 -15.39
C PRO A 54 -1.47 -13.47 -15.65
N PRO A 55 -2.36 -14.00 -16.50
CA PRO A 55 -3.63 -13.36 -16.79
C PRO A 55 -4.38 -13.08 -15.49
N LEU A 56 -4.86 -11.83 -15.36
CA LEU A 56 -5.52 -11.38 -14.15
C LEU A 56 -6.75 -12.25 -13.86
N PRO A 57 -6.96 -12.64 -12.58
CA PRO A 57 -8.17 -13.33 -12.18
C PRO A 57 -9.41 -12.57 -12.66
N ASP A 58 -10.40 -13.31 -13.16
CA ASP A 58 -11.67 -12.73 -13.54
C ASP A 58 -12.26 -11.98 -12.34
N THR A 59 -12.63 -10.71 -12.56
CA THR A 59 -13.22 -9.89 -11.51
C THR A 59 -14.40 -10.61 -10.86
N ASP A 60 -14.29 -10.85 -9.56
CA ASP A 60 -15.32 -11.54 -8.78
C ASP A 60 -16.67 -10.83 -8.83
N ILE A 61 -17.75 -11.62 -8.90
CA ILE A 61 -19.13 -11.12 -8.90
C ILE A 61 -19.40 -10.27 -7.65
N THR A 62 -18.82 -10.67 -6.51
CA THR A 62 -18.88 -9.94 -5.23
C THR A 62 -18.30 -8.53 -5.35
N SER A 63 -17.18 -8.36 -6.05
CA SER A 63 -16.58 -7.04 -6.28
C SER A 63 -17.49 -6.14 -7.10
N ARG A 64 -18.19 -6.70 -8.11
CA ARG A 64 -19.17 -5.92 -8.89
C ARG A 64 -20.34 -5.46 -8.02
N PHE A 65 -20.86 -6.31 -7.13
CA PHE A 65 -21.94 -5.93 -6.20
C PHE A 65 -21.50 -4.89 -5.18
N ALA A 66 -20.26 -4.96 -4.68
CA ALA A 66 -19.72 -3.95 -3.77
C ALA A 66 -19.66 -2.57 -4.44
N TRP A 67 -19.10 -2.49 -5.65
CA TRP A 67 -19.09 -1.26 -6.44
C TRP A 67 -20.50 -0.77 -6.80
N LEU A 68 -21.41 -1.68 -7.14
CA LEU A 68 -22.79 -1.35 -7.48
C LEU A 68 -23.55 -0.83 -6.25
N GLY A 69 -23.30 -1.32 -5.04
CA GLY A 69 -23.91 -0.78 -3.84
C GLY A 69 -23.33 0.59 -3.42
N VAL A 70 -22.00 0.75 -3.48
CA VAL A 70 -21.32 2.03 -3.16
C VAL A 70 -21.67 3.13 -4.13
N LEU A 71 -21.62 2.86 -5.43
CA LEU A 71 -21.97 3.82 -6.46
C LEU A 71 -23.49 3.92 -6.65
N GLY A 72 -24.23 2.83 -6.41
CA GLY A 72 -25.66 2.75 -6.70
C GLY A 72 -26.51 3.68 -5.87
N GLY A 73 -26.30 3.76 -4.55
CA GLY A 73 -27.04 4.71 -3.70
C GLY A 73 -26.90 6.17 -4.17
N PRO A 74 -25.67 6.69 -4.32
CA PRO A 74 -25.42 8.03 -4.84
C PRO A 74 -25.92 8.24 -6.27
N LEU A 75 -25.67 7.31 -7.21
CA LEU A 75 -26.12 7.45 -8.61
C LEU A 75 -27.64 7.44 -8.73
N LEU A 76 -28.32 6.56 -7.99
CA LEU A 76 -29.78 6.44 -8.04
C LEU A 76 -30.44 7.69 -7.44
N LEU A 77 -29.85 8.28 -6.39
CA LEU A 77 -30.27 9.58 -5.86
C LEU A 77 -30.05 10.71 -6.88
N LEU A 78 -28.89 10.75 -7.54
CA LEU A 78 -28.59 11.74 -8.57
C LEU A 78 -29.54 11.63 -9.76
N LEU A 79 -29.84 10.39 -10.19
CA LEU A 79 -30.80 10.09 -11.25
C LEU A 79 -32.21 10.52 -10.86
N ALA A 80 -32.64 10.24 -9.61
CA ALA A 80 -33.95 10.64 -9.11
C ALA A 80 -34.11 12.17 -9.11
N ILE A 81 -33.07 12.92 -8.73
CA ILE A 81 -33.07 14.39 -8.79
C ILE A 81 -33.15 14.88 -10.24
N LEU A 82 -32.33 14.31 -11.14
CA LEU A 82 -32.23 14.75 -12.53
C LEU A 82 -33.52 14.50 -13.32
N LEU A 83 -34.18 13.37 -13.06
CA LEU A 83 -35.44 12.99 -13.69
C LEU A 83 -36.67 13.58 -12.96
N GLY A 84 -36.48 14.26 -11.82
CA GLY A 84 -37.56 14.84 -11.03
C GLY A 84 -38.50 13.79 -10.42
N TRP A 85 -37.98 12.60 -10.10
CA TRP A 85 -38.77 11.53 -9.50
C TRP A 85 -39.25 11.92 -8.11
N GLU A 86 -40.54 11.71 -7.87
CA GLU A 86 -41.17 11.86 -6.57
C GLU A 86 -40.48 10.91 -5.59
N MET A 87 -39.86 11.47 -4.55
CA MET A 87 -39.11 10.70 -3.56
C MET A 87 -40.07 9.91 -2.67
N SER A 88 -40.47 8.75 -3.19
CA SER A 88 -41.38 7.80 -2.57
C SER A 88 -40.62 6.91 -1.59
N TRP A 89 -41.35 6.35 -0.62
CA TRP A 89 -40.77 5.56 0.46
C TRP A 89 -39.92 4.37 -0.04
N TRP A 90 -40.25 3.80 -1.21
CA TRP A 90 -39.47 2.72 -1.83
C TRP A 90 -38.15 3.21 -2.44
N LEU A 91 -38.10 4.43 -3.02
CA LEU A 91 -36.85 5.04 -3.51
C LEU A 91 -35.90 5.34 -2.35
N THR A 92 -36.43 5.87 -1.25
CA THR A 92 -35.67 6.10 -0.03
C THR A 92 -35.09 4.78 0.50
N THR A 93 -35.90 3.71 0.49
CA THR A 93 -35.46 2.38 0.91
C THR A 93 -34.42 1.80 -0.04
N LEU A 94 -34.54 1.99 -1.36
CA LEU A 94 -33.53 1.55 -2.33
C LEU A 94 -32.21 2.30 -2.18
N CYS A 95 -32.25 3.61 -1.95
CA CYS A 95 -31.02 4.38 -1.72
C CYS A 95 -30.32 3.93 -0.43
N ILE A 96 -31.06 3.87 0.68
CA ILE A 96 -30.51 3.46 1.98
C ILE A 96 -30.05 2.00 1.93
N GLY A 97 -30.92 1.10 1.46
CA GLY A 97 -30.64 -0.33 1.36
C GLY A 97 -29.53 -0.66 0.37
N GLY A 98 -29.46 0.03 -0.77
CA GLY A 98 -28.37 -0.12 -1.74
C GLY A 98 -27.02 0.35 -1.17
N PHE A 99 -26.99 1.48 -0.48
CA PHE A 99 -25.78 1.98 0.18
C PHE A 99 -25.36 1.08 1.34
N LEU A 100 -26.26 0.72 2.25
CA LEU A 100 -25.95 -0.19 3.38
C LEU A 100 -25.51 -1.56 2.88
N GLY A 101 -26.19 -2.11 1.87
CA GLY A 101 -25.83 -3.38 1.26
C GLY A 101 -24.45 -3.35 0.61
N GLY A 102 -24.13 -2.27 -0.12
CA GLY A 102 -22.79 -2.07 -0.68
C GLY A 102 -21.71 -1.91 0.38
N PHE A 103 -21.99 -1.15 1.44
CA PHE A 103 -21.06 -0.94 2.54
C PHE A 103 -20.77 -2.24 3.31
N VAL A 104 -21.81 -3.00 3.67
CA VAL A 104 -21.67 -4.28 4.38
C VAL A 104 -20.88 -5.29 3.55
N THR A 105 -21.13 -5.37 2.23
CA THR A 105 -20.37 -6.28 1.36
C THR A 105 -18.89 -5.90 1.27
N LEU A 106 -18.55 -4.61 1.24
CA LEU A 106 -17.16 -4.13 1.32
C LEU A 106 -16.47 -4.50 2.64
N VAL A 107 -17.17 -4.28 3.76
CA VAL A 107 -16.65 -4.59 5.10
C VAL A 107 -16.41 -6.09 5.26
N MET A 108 -17.34 -6.94 4.80
CA MET A 108 -17.14 -8.39 4.84
C MET A 108 -15.98 -8.83 3.95
N ARG A 109 -15.81 -8.22 2.77
CA ARG A 109 -14.70 -8.54 1.86
C ARG A 109 -13.34 -8.16 2.46
N MET A 110 -13.19 -6.94 2.99
CA MET A 110 -11.94 -6.54 3.65
C MET A 110 -11.56 -7.53 4.75
N ARG A 111 -12.55 -8.04 5.48
CA ARG A 111 -12.32 -9.03 6.55
C ARG A 111 -11.96 -10.43 6.08
N THR A 112 -12.17 -10.76 4.79
CA THR A 112 -11.88 -12.09 4.23
C THR A 112 -10.54 -12.13 3.49
N ASP A 113 -10.07 -10.98 2.97
CA ASP A 113 -8.76 -10.87 2.30
C ASP A 113 -7.59 -10.93 3.33
N ASP A 114 -7.81 -10.57 4.60
CA ASP A 114 -6.78 -10.56 5.66
C ASP A 114 -6.46 -11.96 6.25
N GLU A 115 -7.17 -13.03 5.86
CA GLU A 115 -6.96 -14.39 6.41
C GLU A 115 -5.93 -15.23 5.63
N ASP A 116 -5.37 -14.74 4.52
CA ASP A 116 -4.35 -15.43 3.70
C ASP A 116 -2.91 -14.93 3.90
N ASP A 117 -2.66 -14.01 4.85
CA ASP A 117 -1.32 -13.48 5.19
C ASP A 117 -0.58 -14.34 6.25
N GLU A 118 -0.67 -15.66 6.16
CA GLU A 118 0.21 -16.59 6.91
C GLU A 118 1.41 -17.03 6.03
N ASP A 119 2.30 -16.11 5.66
CA ASP A 119 3.68 -16.50 5.28
C ASP A 119 4.73 -15.81 6.18
N PRO A 120 4.97 -16.34 7.40
CA PRO A 120 5.99 -15.84 8.30
C PRO A 120 7.38 -16.33 7.85
N GLY A 121 7.87 -15.85 6.70
CA GLY A 121 9.01 -16.50 6.04
C GLY A 121 10.03 -15.64 5.29
N ARG A 122 9.74 -14.39 4.91
CA ARG A 122 10.70 -13.61 4.09
C ARG A 122 11.39 -12.51 4.87
N GLY A 123 12.39 -12.95 5.64
CA GLY A 123 13.45 -12.08 6.12
C GLY A 123 14.12 -11.37 4.93
N ALA A 124 14.19 -10.04 5.02
CA ALA A 124 15.10 -9.26 4.21
C ALA A 124 16.51 -9.85 4.35
N VAL A 125 17.12 -10.30 3.26
CA VAL A 125 18.52 -10.72 3.23
C VAL A 125 19.37 -9.45 3.14
N VAL A 126 19.99 -9.10 4.27
CA VAL A 126 21.02 -8.05 4.40
C VAL A 126 22.32 -8.67 4.89
#